data_AF-A0A3R6S4P5-F1
#
_entry.id   AF-A0A3R6S4P5-F1
#
_cell.length_a   1.000
_cell.length_b   1.000
_cell.length_c   1.000
_cell.angle_alpha   90.00
_cell.angle_beta   90.00
_cell.angle_gamma   90.00
#
_symmetry.space_group_name_H-M   'P 1'
#
loop_
_entity.id
_entity.type
_entity.pdbx_description
1 polymer ?
#
loop_
_entity_poly.entity_id
_entity_poly.type
_entity_poly.pdbx_seq_one_letter_code
_entity_poly.pdbx_strand_id
1 'polypeptide(L)'
;MTFYELMNSMAFVWFLYVLMIVNTILFIVYAVSKEGRDEHGRAILGTACFYGAIALFIFMNITSYYMYHVIENIIIFANTLRLMYNGFLMVVLISIAVLRKIK
;
A
#
# COMPACT_ATOMS: atom_id res chain seq x y z
N MET A 1 -19.08 15.08 3.80
CA MET A 1 -18.08 14.33 4.58
C MET A 1 -16.71 14.93 4.32
N THR A 2 -16.09 15.51 5.33
CA THR A 2 -14.73 16.06 5.24
C THR A 2 -13.70 14.94 5.31
N PHE A 3 -12.45 15.21 4.90
CA PHE A 3 -11.36 14.23 4.99
C PHE A 3 -11.14 13.75 6.44
N TYR A 4 -11.22 14.68 7.40
CA TYR A 4 -11.07 14.35 8.82
C TYR A 4 -12.19 13.42 9.33
N GLU A 5 -13.44 13.69 8.94
CA GLU A 5 -14.59 12.83 9.28
C GLU A 5 -14.44 11.42 8.69
N LEU A 6 -13.93 11.31 7.46
CA LEU A 6 -13.66 10.01 6.83
C LEU A 6 -12.57 9.25 7.61
N MET A 7 -11.46 9.92 7.93
CA MET A 7 -10.35 9.33 8.69
C MET A 7 -10.75 8.91 10.11
N ASN A 8 -11.77 9.55 10.70
CA ASN A 8 -12.32 9.19 12.01
C ASN A 8 -13.52 8.21 11.93
N SER A 9 -13.79 7.63 10.76
CA SER A 9 -14.92 6.70 10.57
C SER A 9 -14.54 5.25 10.82
N MET A 10 -15.30 4.55 11.67
CA MET A 10 -15.18 3.10 11.87
C MET A 10 -15.51 2.29 10.61
N ALA A 11 -16.42 2.78 9.75
CA ALA A 11 -16.69 2.12 8.47
C ALA A 11 -15.45 2.17 7.55
N PHE A 12 -14.73 3.30 7.57
CA PHE A 12 -13.51 3.45 6.79
C PHE A 12 -12.36 2.58 7.32
N VAL A 13 -12.30 2.34 8.64
CA VAL A 13 -11.38 1.35 9.24
C VAL A 13 -11.56 -0.02 8.61
N TRP A 14 -12.81 -0.53 8.60
CA TRP A 14 -13.11 -1.83 8.03
C TRP A 14 -12.79 -1.91 6.54
N PHE A 15 -13.14 -0.86 5.79
CA PHE A 15 -12.81 -0.78 4.37
C PHE A 15 -11.29 -0.87 4.13
N LEU A 16 -10.50 -0.04 4.81
CA LEU A 16 -9.04 -0.03 4.67
C LEU A 16 -8.40 -1.34 5.13
N TYR A 17 -8.97 -1.97 6.16
CA TYR A 17 -8.52 -3.25 6.67
C TYR A 17 -8.75 -4.39 5.67
N VAL A 18 -9.94 -4.46 5.06
CA VAL A 18 -10.23 -5.43 4.00
C VAL A 18 -9.33 -5.18 2.79
N LEU A 19 -9.18 -3.92 2.37
CA LEU A 19 -8.31 -3.55 1.26
C LEU A 19 -6.85 -3.94 1.51
N MET A 20 -6.37 -3.75 2.75
CA MET A 20 -5.03 -4.17 3.18
C MET A 20 -4.84 -5.66 2.98
N ILE A 21 -5.78 -6.47 3.50
CA ILE A 21 -5.72 -7.94 3.38
C ILE A 21 -5.74 -8.36 1.91
N VAL A 22 -6.65 -7.81 1.11
CA VAL A 22 -6.77 -8.15 -0.31
C VAL A 22 -5.49 -7.82 -1.07
N ASN A 23 -4.93 -6.62 -0.88
CA ASN A 23 -3.68 -6.22 -1.53
C ASN A 23 -2.51 -7.11 -1.11
N THR A 24 -2.41 -7.46 0.17
CA THR A 24 -1.37 -8.38 0.67
C THR A 24 -1.51 -9.75 0.02
N ILE A 25 -2.72 -10.30 -0.05
CA ILE A 25 -2.98 -11.59 -0.69
C ILE A 25 -2.59 -11.54 -2.17
N LEU A 26 -3.00 -10.50 -2.91
CA LEU A 26 -2.65 -10.34 -4.32
C LEU A 26 -1.13 -10.31 -4.53
N PHE A 27 -0.42 -9.56 -3.70
CA PHE A 27 1.03 -9.48 -3.75
C PHE A 27 1.68 -10.84 -3.46
N ILE A 28 1.26 -11.53 -2.40
CA ILE A 28 1.79 -12.85 -2.03
C ILE A 28 1.52 -13.86 -3.13
N VAL A 29 0.27 -13.94 -3.63
CA VAL A 29 -0.13 -14.86 -4.70
C VAL A 29 0.75 -14.65 -5.93
N TYR A 30 0.99 -13.40 -6.34
CA TYR A 30 1.89 -13.11 -7.44
C TYR A 30 3.33 -13.53 -7.13
N ALA A 31 3.86 -13.17 -5.95
CA ALA A 31 5.22 -13.47 -5.56
C ALA A 31 5.53 -14.98 -5.48
N VAL A 32 4.54 -15.80 -5.10
CA VAL A 32 4.67 -17.27 -5.06
C VAL A 32 4.20 -17.98 -6.33
N SER A 33 3.53 -17.26 -7.24
CA SER A 33 3.07 -17.81 -8.51
C SER A 33 4.24 -18.31 -9.36
N LYS A 34 3.96 -19.23 -10.28
CA LYS A 34 4.97 -19.73 -11.22
C LYS A 34 5.65 -18.57 -11.97
N GLU A 35 4.84 -17.65 -12.48
CA GLU A 35 5.30 -16.45 -13.18
C GLU A 35 6.21 -15.58 -12.31
N GLY A 36 5.84 -15.32 -11.05
CA GLY A 36 6.65 -14.51 -10.14
C GLY A 36 7.95 -15.17 -9.69
N ARG A 37 8.04 -16.50 -9.76
CA ARG A 37 9.23 -17.28 -9.39
C ARG A 37 10.23 -17.45 -10.52
N ASP A 38 9.79 -17.30 -11.76
CA ASP A 38 10.67 -17.30 -12.93
C ASP A 38 11.64 -16.11 -12.86
N GLU A 39 12.83 -16.23 -13.47
CA GLU A 39 13.88 -15.20 -13.39
C GLU A 39 13.38 -13.83 -13.86
N HIS A 40 12.59 -13.81 -14.93
CA HIS A 40 11.93 -12.61 -15.45
C HIS A 40 10.93 -12.01 -14.46
N GLY A 41 10.08 -12.86 -13.87
CA GLY A 41 9.11 -12.44 -12.86
C GLY A 41 9.75 -11.92 -11.58
N ARG A 42 10.88 -12.51 -11.17
CA ARG A 42 11.69 -12.03 -10.04
C ARG A 42 12.29 -10.65 -10.32
N ALA A 43 12.76 -10.40 -11.54
CA ALA A 43 13.26 -9.09 -11.94
C ALA A 43 12.14 -8.03 -11.95
N ILE A 44 10.94 -8.38 -12.44
CA ILE A 44 9.75 -7.52 -12.37
C ILE A 44 9.38 -7.22 -10.92
N LEU A 45 9.30 -8.26 -10.07
CA LEU A 45 8.94 -8.13 -8.66
C LEU A 45 9.93 -7.23 -7.92
N GLY A 46 11.23 -7.43 -8.13
CA GLY A 46 12.28 -6.59 -7.54
C GLY A 46 12.17 -5.12 -7.97
N THR A 47 11.95 -4.86 -9.26
CA THR A 47 11.77 -3.50 -9.78
C THR A 47 10.52 -2.83 -9.19
N ALA A 48 9.41 -3.57 -9.11
CA ALA A 48 8.17 -3.07 -8.54
C ALA A 48 8.28 -2.78 -7.03
N CYS A 49 8.93 -3.66 -6.27
CA CYS A 49 9.21 -3.43 -4.85
C CYS A 49 10.11 -2.21 -4.63
N PHE A 50 11.05 -1.95 -5.54
CA PHE A 50 11.88 -0.74 -5.50
C PHE A 50 11.04 0.53 -5.66
N TYR A 51 10.10 0.57 -6.62
CA TYR A 51 9.15 1.68 -6.75
C TYR A 51 8.24 1.82 -5.53
N GLY A 52 7.81 0.68 -4.95
CA GLY A 52 7.11 0.66 -3.67
C GLY A 52 7.90 1.33 -2.55
N ALA A 53 9.19 1.00 -2.39
CA ALA A 53 10.05 1.59 -1.36
C ALA A 53 10.15 3.12 -1.50
N ILE A 54 10.25 3.63 -2.74
CA ILE A 54 10.22 5.08 -3.01
C ILE A 54 8.87 5.68 -2.59
N ALA A 55 7.76 5.04 -2.93
CA ALA A 55 6.43 5.50 -2.53
C ALA A 55 6.26 5.50 -1.00
N LEU A 56 6.75 4.47 -0.31
CA LEU A 56 6.72 4.40 1.15
C LEU A 56 7.50 5.56 1.77
N PHE A 57 8.69 5.87 1.25
CA PHE A 57 9.46 7.04 1.69
C PHE A 57 8.65 8.34 1.57
N ILE A 58 7.96 8.55 0.44
CA ILE A 58 7.10 9.72 0.23
C ILE A 58 5.94 9.73 1.23
N PHE A 59 5.22 8.62 1.40
CA PHE A 59 4.08 8.53 2.31
C PHE A 59 4.47 8.73 3.77
N MET A 60 5.65 8.24 4.18
CA MET A 60 6.19 8.50 5.53
C MET A 60 6.43 9.98 5.77
N ASN A 61 7.03 10.69 4.82
CA ASN A 61 7.29 12.13 4.96
C ASN A 61 5.98 12.95 5.00
N ILE A 62 5.00 12.60 4.16
CA ILE A 62 3.68 13.23 4.21
C ILE A 62 3.02 12.97 5.56
N THR A 63 3.04 11.74 6.05
CA THR A 63 2.41 11.39 7.33
C THR A 63 3.07 12.12 8.51
N SER A 64 4.40 12.21 8.51
CA SER A 64 5.14 12.95 9.53
C SER A 64 4.77 14.43 9.57
N TYR A 65 4.49 15.06 8.43
CA TYR A 65 4.04 16.45 8.38
C TYR A 65 2.69 16.65 9.09
N TYR A 66 1.80 15.66 9.02
CA TYR A 66 0.48 15.70 9.67
C TYR A 66 0.43 14.98 11.02
N MET A 67 1.58 14.64 11.61
CA MET A 67 1.65 13.71 12.75
C MET A 67 0.85 14.20 13.96
N TYR A 68 0.81 15.51 14.23
CA TYR A 68 0.01 16.09 15.31
C TYR A 68 -1.46 15.67 15.23
N HIS A 69 -2.08 15.74 14.05
CA HIS A 69 -3.47 15.32 13.85
C HIS A 69 -3.65 13.80 13.86
N VAL A 70 -2.61 13.06 13.44
CA VAL A 70 -2.67 11.60 13.32
C VAL A 70 -2.67 10.93 14.70
N ILE A 71 -1.92 11.48 15.67
CA ILE A 71 -1.79 10.90 17.02
C ILE A 71 -2.92 11.33 17.98
N GLU A 72 -3.68 12.36 17.66
CA GLU A 72 -4.80 12.86 18.47
C GLU A 72 -5.92 11.82 18.67
N ASN A 73 -6.06 10.88 17.74
CA ASN A 73 -7.14 9.89 17.76
C ASN A 73 -6.67 8.54 17.23
N ILE A 74 -6.93 7.48 17.99
CA ILE A 74 -6.50 6.11 17.64
C ILE A 74 -7.13 5.58 16.35
N ILE A 75 -8.35 5.99 16.00
CA ILE A 75 -9.03 5.62 14.76
C ILE A 75 -8.32 6.25 13.57
N ILE A 76 -8.01 7.55 13.66
CA ILE A 76 -7.25 8.29 12.63
C ILE A 76 -5.86 7.67 12.48
N PHE A 77 -5.17 7.43 13.60
CA PHE A 77 -3.86 6.78 13.61
C PHE A 77 -3.87 5.45 12.86
N ALA A 78 -4.81 4.58 13.21
CA ALA A 78 -4.91 3.26 12.61
C ALA A 78 -5.29 3.32 11.12
N ASN A 79 -6.14 4.27 10.71
CA ASN A 79 -6.47 4.50 9.30
C ASN A 79 -5.29 5.05 8.50
N THR A 80 -4.50 5.96 9.08
CA THR A 80 -3.30 6.50 8.43
C THR A 80 -2.27 5.41 8.17
N LEU A 81 -1.97 4.55 9.16
CA LEU A 81 -1.06 3.42 8.96
C LEU A 81 -1.54 2.47 7.86
N ARG A 82 -2.84 2.15 7.84
CA ARG A 82 -3.42 1.29 6.80
C ARG A 82 -3.39 1.95 5.43
N LEU A 83 -3.60 3.26 5.34
CA LEU A 83 -3.47 4.01 4.08
C LEU A 83 -2.04 4.00 3.57
N MET A 84 -1.04 4.20 4.43
CA MET A 84 0.38 4.13 4.04
C MET A 84 0.72 2.75 3.46
N TYR A 85 0.32 1.68 4.16
CA TYR A 85 0.59 0.32 3.70
C TYR A 85 -0.16 -0.02 2.41
N ASN A 86 -1.44 0.36 2.30
CA ASN A 86 -2.20 0.17 1.07
C ASN A 86 -1.62 0.97 -0.09
N GLY A 87 -1.22 2.22 0.13
CA GLY A 87 -0.57 3.05 -0.88
C GLY A 87 0.72 2.42 -1.38
N PHE A 88 1.57 1.95 -0.46
CA PHE A 88 2.77 1.18 -0.79
C PHE A 88 2.45 -0.03 -1.68
N LEU A 89 1.54 -0.90 -1.25
CA LEU A 89 1.20 -2.11 -2.01
C LEU A 89 0.51 -1.78 -3.35
N MET A 90 -0.30 -0.74 -3.43
CA MET A 90 -0.91 -0.30 -4.68
C MET A 90 0.16 0.10 -5.69
N VAL A 91 1.18 0.87 -5.29
CA VAL A 91 2.28 1.21 -6.19
C VAL A 91 3.01 -0.04 -6.65
N VAL A 92 3.28 -1.00 -5.77
CA VAL A 92 3.92 -2.27 -6.13
C VAL A 92 3.05 -3.06 -7.11
N LEU A 93 1.76 -3.26 -6.83
CA LEU A 93 0.85 -4.05 -7.66
C LEU A 93 0.63 -3.42 -9.03
N ILE A 94 0.45 -2.09 -9.09
CA ILE A 94 0.35 -1.36 -10.35
C ILE A 94 1.66 -1.48 -11.14
N SER A 95 2.80 -1.34 -10.47
CA SER A 95 4.11 -1.50 -11.11
C SER A 95 4.30 -2.90 -11.69
N ILE A 96 3.88 -3.95 -10.97
CA ILE A 96 3.87 -5.32 -11.48
C ILE A 96 2.99 -5.40 -12.73
N ALA A 97 1.74 -4.90 -12.66
CA ALA A 97 0.79 -4.96 -13.77
C ALA A 97 1.30 -4.22 -15.03
N VAL A 98 2.02 -3.11 -14.85
CA VAL A 98 2.62 -2.34 -15.94
C VAL A 98 3.87 -3.04 -16.49
N LEU A 99 4.80 -3.43 -15.63
CA LEU A 99 6.08 -4.03 -16.04
C LEU A 99 5.89 -5.36 -16.76
N ARG A 100 4.88 -6.16 -16.39
CA ARG A 100 4.50 -7.40 -17.10
C ARG A 100 4.10 -7.19 -18.57
N LYS A 101 3.68 -5.97 -18.94
CA LYS A 101 3.30 -5.64 -20.32
C LYS A 101 4.45 -5.07 -21.13
N ILE A 102 5.50 -4.60 -20.47
CA ILE A 102 6.62 -3.87 -21.11
C ILE A 102 7.86 -4.76 -21.20
N LYS A 103 8.09 -5.63 -20.21
CA LYS A 103 9.21 -6.56 -20.16
C LYS A 103 8.74 -7.97 -20.49
#